data_AF-A0A0W8IPD2-F1
#
_entry.id   AF-A0A0W8IPD2-F1
#
_cell.length_a   1.000
_cell.length_b   1.000
_cell.length_c   1.000
_cell.angle_alpha   90.00
_cell.angle_beta   90.00
_cell.angle_gamma   90.00
#
_symmetry.space_group_name_H-M   'P 1'
#
loop_
_entity.id
_entity.type
_entity.pdbx_description
1 polymer ?
#
loop_
_entity_poly.entity_id
_entity_poly.type
_entity_poly.pdbx_seq_one_letter_code
_entity_poly.pdbx_strand_id
1 'polypeptide(L)'
;MRGEIRLGGSWRAFSARQVLVPGTGFVWAARTRVLGLPVAGYDRYGPGGGELRWRLLGLVPVMSAAGPDITRSAAGRLAGESITVPPACLGAEWSAGPDPDTAVMSWVLDGVREDALLRVDPEGRLRELSMQRWGDPDGTGFGRHPFGVALSEEADVGGVRVPTVLRAGWAWGTDRQAAGEFFRARLEDVRFR
;
A
#
# COMPACT_ATOMS: atom_id res chain seq x y z
N MET A 1 9.06 -3.01 -9.51
CA MET A 1 8.33 -1.72 -9.47
C MET A 1 9.31 -0.57 -9.33
N ARG A 2 8.97 0.60 -9.85
CA ARG A 2 9.74 1.85 -9.69
C ARG A 2 8.80 2.99 -9.37
N GLY A 3 9.34 4.06 -8.81
CA GLY A 3 8.52 5.20 -8.46
C GLY A 3 9.25 6.24 -7.66
N GLU A 4 8.48 7.08 -7.00
CA GLU A 4 8.96 8.09 -6.08
C GLU A 4 8.27 7.94 -4.73
N ILE A 5 9.03 8.12 -3.66
CA ILE A 5 8.54 8.11 -2.29
C ILE A 5 9.01 9.36 -1.57
N ARG A 6 8.14 9.97 -0.77
CA ARG A 6 8.46 11.15 0.01
C ARG A 6 9.12 10.74 1.32
N LEU A 7 10.40 11.09 1.48
CA LEU A 7 11.20 10.76 2.67
C LEU A 7 11.96 11.99 3.15
N GLY A 8 11.71 12.40 4.40
CA GLY A 8 12.28 13.62 4.98
C GLY A 8 11.86 14.88 4.22
N GLY A 9 10.59 14.95 3.80
CA GLY A 9 10.01 16.11 3.11
C GLY A 9 10.21 16.16 1.59
N SER A 10 11.19 15.43 1.03
CA SER A 10 11.51 15.44 -0.41
C SER A 10 11.11 14.14 -1.11
N TRP A 11 10.74 14.24 -2.39
CA TRP A 11 10.54 13.09 -3.26
C TRP A 11 11.88 12.44 -3.61
N ARG A 12 11.91 11.10 -3.58
CA ARG A 12 13.09 10.31 -3.90
C ARG A 12 12.71 9.15 -4.79
N ALA A 13 13.41 9.01 -5.91
CA ALA A 13 13.25 7.86 -6.77
C ALA A 13 13.59 6.55 -6.02
N PHE A 14 12.83 5.51 -6.26
CA PHE A 14 13.09 4.18 -5.74
C PHE A 14 12.89 3.09 -6.79
N SER A 15 13.51 1.95 -6.54
CA SER A 15 13.20 0.67 -7.19
C SER A 15 12.90 -0.36 -6.11
N ALA A 16 11.90 -1.19 -6.33
CA ALA A 16 11.49 -2.20 -5.36
C ALA A 16 11.00 -3.50 -6.01
N ARG A 17 11.05 -4.56 -5.21
CA ARG A 17 10.48 -5.87 -5.51
C ARG A 17 9.55 -6.25 -4.37
N GLN A 18 8.36 -6.75 -4.72
CA GLN A 18 7.39 -7.20 -3.75
C GLN A 18 7.02 -8.66 -4.01
N VAL A 19 6.86 -9.41 -2.93
CA VAL A 19 6.10 -10.67 -2.89
C VAL A 19 4.89 -10.39 -2.02
N LEU A 20 3.70 -10.67 -2.53
CA LEU A 20 2.43 -10.35 -1.91
C LEU A 20 1.52 -11.59 -1.98
N VAL A 21 0.99 -11.99 -0.84
CA VAL A 21 0.01 -13.07 -0.71
C VAL A 21 -1.16 -12.48 0.09
N PRO A 22 -2.21 -12.00 -0.58
CA PRO A 22 -3.39 -11.44 0.08
C PRO A 22 -3.94 -12.36 1.17
N GLY A 23 -4.41 -11.78 2.27
CA GLY A 23 -4.85 -12.51 3.46
C GLY A 23 -3.74 -13.15 4.30
N THR A 24 -2.50 -13.24 3.80
CA THR A 24 -1.39 -13.92 4.51
C THR A 24 -0.23 -12.99 4.86
N GLY A 25 0.27 -12.21 3.91
CA GLY A 25 1.48 -11.44 4.13
C GLY A 25 2.08 -10.81 2.89
N PHE A 26 3.10 -9.98 3.12
CA PHE A 26 3.93 -9.45 2.06
C PHE A 26 5.36 -9.19 2.54
N VAL A 27 6.28 -9.14 1.58
CA VAL A 27 7.60 -8.55 1.75
C VAL A 27 7.82 -7.59 0.58
N TRP A 28 8.03 -6.33 0.89
CA TRP A 28 8.37 -5.29 -0.06
C TRP A 28 9.79 -4.82 0.24
N ALA A 29 10.72 -5.02 -0.68
CA ALA A 29 12.13 -4.65 -0.53
C ALA A 29 12.49 -3.57 -1.54
N ALA A 30 13.10 -2.48 -1.07
CA ALA A 30 13.33 -1.28 -1.87
C ALA A 30 14.74 -0.71 -1.74
N ARG A 31 15.11 0.07 -2.75
CA ARG A 31 16.35 0.84 -2.84
C ARG A 31 16.04 2.25 -3.31
N THR A 32 16.61 3.24 -2.64
CA THR A 32 16.53 4.67 -2.96
C THR A 32 17.90 5.33 -2.72
N ARG A 33 17.99 6.66 -2.90
CA ARG A 33 19.17 7.46 -2.58
C ARG A 33 18.79 8.67 -1.74
N VAL A 34 19.56 8.94 -0.68
CA VAL A 34 19.44 10.14 0.15
C VAL A 34 20.77 10.88 0.06
N LEU A 35 20.73 12.13 -0.43
CA LEU A 35 21.94 12.95 -0.65
C LEU A 35 23.03 12.20 -1.46
N GLY A 36 22.61 11.47 -2.50
CA GLY A 36 23.51 10.65 -3.35
C GLY A 36 23.86 9.27 -2.79
N LEU A 37 23.73 9.06 -1.48
CA LEU A 37 24.08 7.80 -0.81
C LEU A 37 22.96 6.76 -0.93
N PRO A 38 23.28 5.48 -1.23
CA PRO A 38 22.28 4.43 -1.34
C PRO A 38 21.64 4.11 0.02
N VAL A 39 20.32 4.01 0.02
CA VAL A 39 19.51 3.54 1.14
C VAL A 39 18.71 2.34 0.65
N ALA A 40 18.73 1.25 1.40
CA ALA A 40 17.98 0.03 1.09
C ALA A 40 17.23 -0.45 2.33
N GLY A 41 16.07 -1.04 2.12
CA GLY A 41 15.25 -1.53 3.22
C GLY A 41 14.17 -2.48 2.77
N TYR A 42 13.40 -2.95 3.73
CA TYR A 42 12.17 -3.67 3.49
C TYR A 42 11.10 -3.29 4.48
N ASP A 43 9.87 -3.48 4.04
CA ASP A 43 8.68 -3.54 4.87
C ASP A 43 8.10 -4.94 4.70
N ARG A 44 7.60 -5.52 5.78
CA ARG A 44 6.96 -6.84 5.74
C ARG A 44 5.80 -6.94 6.71
N TYR A 45 4.92 -7.89 6.42
CA TYR A 45 3.87 -8.36 7.31
C TYR A 45 3.65 -9.86 7.08
N GLY A 46 3.35 -10.59 8.14
CA GLY A 46 3.03 -12.01 8.12
C GLY A 46 2.83 -12.55 9.55
N PRO A 47 2.87 -13.88 9.76
CA PRO A 47 2.58 -14.51 11.06
C PRO A 47 3.44 -14.04 12.25
N GLY A 48 4.61 -13.43 11.98
CA GLY A 48 5.49 -12.83 12.99
C GLY A 48 5.26 -11.35 13.27
N GLY A 49 4.20 -10.76 12.71
CA GLY A 49 3.89 -9.34 12.80
C GLY A 49 4.47 -8.49 11.65
N GLY A 50 4.26 -7.18 11.75
CA GLY A 50 4.75 -6.18 10.82
C GLY A 50 6.08 -5.58 11.25
N GLU A 51 6.92 -5.28 10.27
CA GLU A 51 8.25 -4.72 10.50
C GLU A 51 8.68 -3.88 9.30
N LEU A 52 9.34 -2.77 9.59
CA LEU A 52 10.06 -1.97 8.61
C LEU A 52 11.52 -1.81 9.04
N ARG A 53 12.46 -1.98 8.10
CA ARG A 53 13.89 -1.79 8.33
C ARG A 53 14.56 -1.21 7.11
N TRP A 54 15.18 -0.05 7.28
CA TRP A 54 15.88 0.70 6.25
C TRP A 54 17.27 1.09 6.73
N ARG A 55 18.27 0.94 5.85
CA ARG A 55 19.68 1.16 6.14
C ARG A 55 20.35 2.00 5.06
N LEU A 56 21.16 2.97 5.48
CA LEU A 56 22.07 3.77 4.65
C LEU A 56 23.36 2.97 4.42
N LEU A 57 23.82 2.91 3.17
CA LEU A 57 24.95 2.08 2.72
C LEU A 57 24.81 0.58 3.07
N GLY A 58 23.61 0.12 3.43
CA GLY A 58 23.37 -1.23 3.96
C GLY A 58 23.87 -1.46 5.39
N LEU A 59 24.45 -0.46 6.05
CA LEU A 59 25.12 -0.60 7.35
C LEU A 59 24.40 0.16 8.46
N VAL A 60 24.12 1.45 8.25
CA VAL A 60 23.61 2.36 9.29
C VAL A 60 22.07 2.38 9.26
N PRO A 61 21.35 2.02 10.35
CA PRO A 61 19.89 2.12 10.39
C PRO A 61 19.41 3.56 10.18
N VAL A 62 18.49 3.77 9.23
CA VAL A 62 17.85 5.06 8.94
C VAL A 62 16.43 5.09 9.49
N MET A 63 15.74 3.96 9.42
CA MET A 63 14.38 3.80 9.93
C MET A 63 14.19 2.33 10.31
N SER A 64 13.77 2.05 11.54
CA SER A 64 13.48 0.70 11.99
C SER A 64 12.33 0.76 12.97
N ALA A 65 11.26 0.01 12.71
CA ALA A 65 10.14 -0.08 13.62
C ALA A 65 9.50 -1.48 13.53
N ALA A 66 9.01 -1.94 14.67
CA ALA A 66 8.26 -3.17 14.84
C ALA A 66 7.33 -3.01 16.05
N GLY A 67 6.40 -3.94 16.22
CA GLY A 67 5.47 -3.95 17.34
C GLY A 67 4.01 -3.77 16.90
N PRO A 68 3.06 -3.76 17.85
CA PRO A 68 1.63 -3.88 17.56
C PRO A 68 1.11 -2.84 16.58
N ASP A 69 1.52 -1.57 16.72
CA ASP A 69 1.09 -0.50 15.83
C ASP A 69 1.61 -0.64 14.40
N ILE A 70 2.88 -1.06 14.26
CA ILE A 70 3.49 -1.32 12.95
C ILE A 70 2.83 -2.53 12.30
N THR A 71 2.57 -3.59 13.07
CA THR A 71 1.82 -4.77 12.63
C THR A 71 0.45 -4.37 12.09
N ARG A 72 -0.31 -3.58 12.85
CA ARG A 72 -1.66 -3.16 12.45
C ARG A 72 -1.64 -2.24 11.21
N SER A 73 -0.69 -1.31 11.13
CA SER A 73 -0.53 -0.46 9.94
C SER A 73 -0.17 -1.26 8.69
N ALA A 74 0.66 -2.31 8.85
CA ALA A 74 1.05 -3.19 7.78
C ALA A 74 -0.07 -4.17 7.37
N ALA A 75 -0.91 -4.61 8.30
CA ALA A 75 -2.13 -5.37 8.00
C ALA A 75 -3.10 -4.56 7.12
N GLY A 76 -3.39 -3.30 7.47
CA GLY A 76 -4.20 -2.41 6.63
C GLY A 76 -3.58 -2.19 5.24
N ARG A 77 -2.24 -2.13 5.15
CA ARG A 77 -1.54 -2.09 3.86
C ARG A 77 -1.76 -3.37 3.05
N LEU A 78 -1.65 -4.55 3.66
CA LEU A 78 -1.91 -5.83 3.00
C LEU A 78 -3.35 -5.87 2.45
N ALA A 79 -4.34 -5.48 3.26
CA ALA A 79 -5.74 -5.43 2.84
C ALA A 79 -5.90 -4.53 1.61
N GLY A 80 -5.32 -3.33 1.63
CA GLY A 80 -5.38 -2.39 0.51
C GLY A 80 -4.64 -2.89 -0.74
N GLU A 81 -3.42 -3.41 -0.59
CA GLU A 81 -2.60 -3.87 -1.72
C GLU A 81 -3.13 -5.14 -2.38
N SER A 82 -4.08 -5.85 -1.75
CA SER A 82 -4.71 -7.06 -2.31
C SER A 82 -5.32 -6.83 -3.69
N ILE A 83 -5.76 -5.61 -4.01
CA ILE A 83 -6.26 -5.22 -5.34
C ILE A 83 -5.24 -5.39 -6.47
N THR A 84 -3.95 -5.47 -6.14
CA THR A 84 -2.88 -5.74 -7.13
C THR A 84 -2.75 -7.23 -7.46
N VAL A 85 -3.53 -8.10 -6.79
CA VAL A 85 -3.66 -9.54 -7.05
C VAL A 85 -5.17 -9.87 -7.12
N PRO A 86 -5.91 -9.37 -8.14
CA PRO A 86 -7.37 -9.45 -8.18
C PRO A 86 -7.99 -10.85 -7.93
N PRO A 87 -7.42 -11.95 -8.46
CA PRO A 87 -7.99 -13.29 -8.21
C PRO A 87 -8.03 -13.67 -6.73
N ALA A 88 -7.09 -13.18 -5.92
CA ALA A 88 -7.04 -13.46 -4.49
C ALA A 88 -8.10 -12.68 -3.71
N CYS A 89 -8.66 -11.60 -4.27
CA CYS A 89 -9.73 -10.84 -3.62
C CYS A 89 -11.05 -11.61 -3.51
N LEU A 90 -11.18 -12.76 -4.20
CA LEU A 90 -12.29 -13.70 -3.97
C LEU A 90 -12.29 -14.29 -2.55
N GLY A 91 -11.15 -14.26 -1.86
CA GLY A 91 -11.04 -14.67 -0.45
C GLY A 91 -11.44 -13.60 0.56
N ALA A 92 -11.75 -12.38 0.11
CA ALA A 92 -12.25 -11.30 0.96
C ALA A 92 -13.77 -11.41 1.15
N GLU A 93 -14.28 -10.80 2.22
CA GLU A 93 -15.71 -10.51 2.33
C GLU A 93 -16.05 -9.27 1.49
N TRP A 94 -17.25 -9.25 0.93
CA TRP A 94 -17.71 -8.17 0.07
C TRP A 94 -19.10 -7.67 0.47
N SER A 95 -19.28 -6.36 0.42
CA SER A 95 -20.59 -5.71 0.52
C SER A 95 -20.71 -4.57 -0.48
N ALA A 96 -21.94 -4.14 -0.75
CA ALA A 96 -22.19 -2.93 -1.54
C ALA A 96 -21.55 -1.71 -0.84
N GLY A 97 -21.00 -0.79 -1.64
CA GLY A 97 -20.60 0.53 -1.16
C GLY A 97 -21.78 1.49 -1.11
N PRO A 98 -21.55 2.74 -0.66
CA PRO A 98 -22.60 3.76 -0.56
C PRO A 98 -23.09 4.25 -1.93
N ASP A 99 -22.27 4.13 -2.98
CA ASP A 99 -22.58 4.56 -4.34
C ASP A 99 -22.67 3.34 -5.29
N PRO A 100 -23.42 3.41 -6.41
CA PRO A 100 -23.59 2.30 -7.36
C PRO A 100 -22.30 1.77 -7.99
N ASP A 101 -21.26 2.61 -8.09
CA ASP A 101 -19.95 2.29 -8.66
C ASP A 101 -18.91 1.93 -7.59
N THR A 102 -19.36 1.60 -6.38
CA THR A 102 -18.51 1.28 -5.24
C THR A 102 -18.83 -0.04 -4.57
N ALA A 103 -17.79 -0.67 -4.01
CA ALA A 103 -17.89 -1.90 -3.22
C ALA A 103 -16.93 -1.85 -2.03
N VAL A 104 -17.28 -2.50 -0.93
CA VAL A 104 -16.40 -2.66 0.23
C VAL A 104 -15.78 -4.04 0.18
N MET A 105 -14.45 -4.09 0.14
CA MET A 105 -13.65 -5.30 0.29
C MET A 105 -13.13 -5.36 1.73
N SER A 106 -13.39 -6.47 2.42
CA SER A 106 -13.04 -6.64 3.83
C SER A 106 -12.14 -7.85 4.04
N TRP A 107 -11.01 -7.62 4.70
CA TRP A 107 -10.11 -8.68 5.17
C TRP A 107 -10.10 -8.74 6.69
N VAL A 108 -10.03 -9.95 7.26
CA VAL A 108 -9.73 -10.15 8.68
C VAL A 108 -8.28 -10.61 8.79
N LEU A 109 -7.43 -9.77 9.37
CA LEU A 109 -5.99 -9.97 9.49
C LEU A 109 -5.62 -9.89 10.97
N ASP A 110 -5.05 -10.96 11.53
CA ASP A 110 -4.77 -11.09 12.97
C ASP A 110 -5.98 -10.74 13.87
N GLY A 111 -7.18 -11.15 13.45
CA GLY A 111 -8.43 -10.86 14.16
C GLY A 111 -8.93 -9.41 14.02
N VAL A 112 -8.25 -8.57 13.24
CA VAL A 112 -8.65 -7.19 12.97
C VAL A 112 -9.28 -7.09 11.58
N ARG A 113 -10.49 -6.54 11.52
CA ARG A 113 -11.15 -6.21 10.26
C ARG A 113 -10.55 -4.95 9.64
N GLU A 114 -10.19 -5.05 8.36
CA GLU A 114 -9.72 -3.97 7.51
C GLU A 114 -10.65 -3.83 6.31
N ASP A 115 -11.36 -2.72 6.24
CA ASP A 115 -12.32 -2.42 5.18
C ASP A 115 -11.71 -1.44 4.18
N ALA A 116 -11.78 -1.77 2.90
CA ALA A 116 -11.35 -0.93 1.78
C ALA A 116 -12.54 -0.65 0.87
N LEU A 117 -12.90 0.63 0.72
CA LEU A 117 -13.87 1.08 -0.25
C LEU A 117 -13.19 1.20 -1.61
N LEU A 118 -13.71 0.48 -2.59
CA LEU A 118 -13.24 0.48 -3.97
C LEU A 118 -14.22 1.26 -4.83
N ARG A 119 -13.69 2.06 -5.77
CA ARG A 119 -14.48 2.69 -6.83
C ARG A 119 -14.03 2.19 -8.20
N VAL A 120 -14.99 1.81 -9.02
CA VAL A 120 -14.76 1.39 -10.41
C VAL A 120 -15.37 2.39 -11.37
N ASP A 121 -14.87 2.45 -12.60
CA ASP A 121 -15.50 3.22 -13.66
C ASP A 121 -16.54 2.38 -14.44
N PRO A 122 -17.28 2.97 -15.41
CA PRO A 122 -18.28 2.23 -16.19
C PRO A 122 -17.74 1.05 -16.99
N GLU A 123 -16.43 1.01 -17.27
CA GLU A 123 -15.76 -0.13 -17.93
C GLU A 123 -15.20 -1.16 -16.92
N GLY A 124 -15.56 -1.00 -15.65
CA GLY A 124 -15.16 -1.86 -14.55
C GLY A 124 -13.67 -1.76 -14.20
N ARG A 125 -12.98 -0.70 -14.61
CA ARG A 125 -11.57 -0.48 -14.22
C ARG A 125 -11.53 0.07 -12.81
N LEU A 126 -10.59 -0.40 -12.01
CA LEU A 126 -10.42 0.08 -10.65
C LEU A 126 -9.76 1.47 -10.68
N ARG A 127 -10.42 2.46 -10.06
CA ARG A 127 -9.96 3.87 -10.08
C ARG A 127 -9.46 4.34 -8.75
N GLU A 128 -10.09 3.88 -7.69
CA GLU A 128 -9.77 4.32 -6.35
C GLU A 128 -9.91 3.19 -5.35
N LEU A 129 -9.02 3.20 -4.37
CA LEU A 129 -9.20 2.55 -3.09
C LEU A 129 -9.12 3.62 -2.00
N SER A 130 -10.04 3.60 -1.05
CA SER A 130 -9.96 4.41 0.17
C SER A 130 -10.30 3.59 1.42
N MET A 131 -9.71 3.96 2.55
CA MET A 131 -9.92 3.26 3.81
C MET A 131 -9.53 4.14 5.01
N GLN A 132 -10.01 3.74 6.20
CA GLN A 132 -9.47 4.23 7.46
C GLN A 132 -8.26 3.37 7.86
N ARG A 133 -7.07 3.77 7.46
CA ARG A 133 -5.85 2.98 7.70
C ARG A 133 -5.22 3.34 9.05
N TRP A 134 -4.77 2.33 9.80
CA TRP A 134 -4.02 2.54 11.03
C TRP A 134 -2.63 3.11 10.73
N GLY A 135 -2.23 4.16 11.45
CA GLY A 135 -0.92 4.78 11.30
C GLY A 135 -0.79 6.05 12.15
N ASP A 136 0.34 6.72 12.03
CA ASP A 136 0.61 8.02 12.65
C ASP A 136 1.21 8.97 11.61
N PRO A 137 0.42 9.39 10.60
CA PRO A 137 0.92 10.23 9.50
C PRO A 137 1.26 11.65 9.95
N ASP A 138 0.61 12.13 11.01
CA ASP A 138 0.73 13.51 11.50
C ASP A 138 1.73 13.61 12.68
N GLY A 139 2.26 12.49 13.19
CA GLY A 139 3.23 12.43 14.29
C GLY A 139 2.63 12.74 15.67
N THR A 140 1.31 12.63 15.80
CA THR A 140 0.54 12.96 17.01
C THR A 140 0.03 11.72 17.74
N GLY A 141 0.42 10.52 17.30
CA GLY A 141 0.01 9.24 17.86
C GLY A 141 -0.74 8.36 16.87
N PHE A 142 -0.67 7.05 17.10
CA PHE A 142 -1.31 6.06 16.23
C PHE A 142 -2.84 6.10 16.31
N GLY A 143 -3.49 6.09 15.15
CA GLY A 143 -4.94 6.10 15.02
C GLY A 143 -5.41 5.64 13.65
N ARG A 144 -6.72 5.71 13.42
CA ARG A 144 -7.35 5.46 12.12
C ARG A 144 -7.41 6.76 11.32
N HIS A 145 -6.71 6.83 10.21
CA HIS A 145 -6.63 8.02 9.36
C HIS A 145 -7.16 7.73 7.95
N PRO A 146 -7.81 8.72 7.29
CA PRO A 146 -8.17 8.60 5.90
C PRO A 146 -6.93 8.34 5.05
N PHE A 147 -6.98 7.29 4.25
CA PHE A 147 -5.92 6.86 3.35
C PHE A 147 -6.56 6.44 2.04
N GLY A 148 -5.85 6.66 0.93
CA GLY A 148 -6.32 6.16 -0.35
C GLY A 148 -5.24 6.05 -1.40
N VAL A 149 -5.64 5.42 -2.49
CA VAL A 149 -4.81 5.09 -3.64
C VAL A 149 -5.62 5.41 -4.89
N ALA A 150 -5.11 6.31 -5.73
CA ALA A 150 -5.60 6.49 -7.09
C ALA A 150 -4.87 5.52 -8.04
N LEU A 151 -5.63 4.90 -8.94
CA LEU A 151 -5.15 3.94 -9.93
C LEU A 151 -5.52 4.43 -11.32
N SER A 152 -4.51 4.69 -12.15
CA SER A 152 -4.72 5.37 -13.44
C SER A 152 -4.55 4.47 -14.66
N GLU A 153 -3.82 3.35 -14.52
CA GLU A 153 -3.54 2.42 -15.60
C GLU A 153 -3.67 0.98 -15.12
N GLU A 154 -4.07 0.09 -16.03
CA GLU A 154 -4.14 -1.36 -15.84
C GLU A 154 -3.35 -2.06 -16.95
N ALA A 155 -2.87 -3.27 -16.69
CA ALA A 155 -2.28 -4.15 -17.69
C ALA A 155 -2.92 -5.54 -17.60
N ASP A 156 -3.03 -6.23 -18.72
CA ASP A 156 -3.35 -7.66 -18.73
C ASP A 156 -2.10 -8.47 -18.39
N VAL A 157 -2.23 -9.33 -17.38
CA VAL A 157 -1.18 -10.24 -16.95
C VAL A 157 -1.78 -11.64 -16.92
N GLY A 158 -1.70 -12.34 -18.06
CA GLY A 158 -2.22 -13.71 -18.18
C GLY A 158 -3.74 -13.79 -18.03
N GLY A 159 -4.48 -12.83 -18.61
CA GLY A 159 -5.95 -12.77 -18.53
C GLY A 159 -6.50 -12.07 -17.29
N VAL A 160 -5.63 -11.50 -16.45
CA VAL A 160 -6.01 -10.75 -15.25
C VAL A 160 -5.66 -9.28 -15.45
N ARG A 161 -6.65 -8.38 -15.34
CA ARG A 161 -6.41 -6.92 -15.32
C ARG A 161 -5.83 -6.51 -13.98
N VAL A 162 -4.59 -6.02 -13.97
CA VAL A 162 -3.88 -5.58 -12.77
C VAL A 162 -3.63 -4.08 -12.85
N PRO A 163 -3.94 -3.28 -11.80
CA PRO A 163 -3.56 -1.87 -11.79
C PRO A 163 -2.04 -1.73 -11.74
N THR A 164 -1.48 -0.90 -12.61
CA THR A 164 -0.01 -0.76 -12.77
C THR A 164 0.52 0.60 -12.39
N VAL A 165 -0.30 1.65 -12.32
CA VAL A 165 0.13 2.98 -11.87
C VAL A 165 -0.68 3.40 -10.66
N LEU A 166 0.03 3.68 -9.56
CA LEU A 166 -0.55 3.94 -8.25
C LEU A 166 -0.02 5.26 -7.68
N ARG A 167 -0.91 6.04 -7.06
CA ARG A 167 -0.56 7.20 -6.24
C ARG A 167 -1.28 7.09 -4.91
N ALA A 168 -0.53 7.06 -3.81
CA ALA A 168 -1.09 6.87 -2.48
C ALA A 168 -0.74 8.00 -1.52
N GLY A 169 -1.65 8.25 -0.60
CA GLY A 169 -1.52 9.33 0.36
C GLY A 169 -2.46 9.23 1.55
N TRP A 170 -2.14 10.02 2.57
CA TRP A 170 -2.97 10.25 3.75
C TRP A 170 -3.94 11.42 3.51
N ALA A 171 -4.87 11.60 4.46
CA ALA A 171 -5.89 12.65 4.42
C ALA A 171 -6.75 12.60 3.14
N TRP A 172 -6.97 11.39 2.64
CA TRP A 172 -7.76 11.12 1.44
C TRP A 172 -9.20 11.65 1.57
N GLY A 173 -9.72 12.26 0.52
CA GLY A 173 -11.04 12.88 0.51
C GLY A 173 -11.16 14.16 1.33
N THR A 174 -10.04 14.77 1.76
CA THR A 174 -10.03 16.02 2.53
C THR A 174 -9.20 17.10 1.84
N ASP A 175 -9.31 18.35 2.30
CA ASP A 175 -8.50 19.48 1.81
C ASP A 175 -6.99 19.27 1.96
N ARG A 176 -6.55 18.36 2.85
CA ARG A 176 -5.13 18.03 3.08
C ARG A 176 -4.60 16.94 2.16
N GLN A 177 -5.42 16.33 1.30
CA GLN A 177 -5.03 15.18 0.45
C GLN A 177 -3.79 15.46 -0.40
N ALA A 178 -3.71 16.64 -1.02
CA ALA A 178 -2.58 17.00 -1.89
C ALA A 178 -1.24 17.02 -1.11
N ALA A 179 -1.26 17.49 0.14
CA ALA A 179 -0.09 17.49 1.00
C ALA A 179 0.25 16.09 1.55
N GLY A 180 -0.77 15.25 1.72
CA GLY A 180 -0.67 13.88 2.23
C GLY A 180 -0.15 12.84 1.24
N GLU A 181 0.00 13.18 -0.04
CA GLU A 181 0.61 12.30 -1.03
C GLU A 181 2.08 12.02 -0.69
N PHE A 182 2.45 10.75 -0.59
CA PHE A 182 3.81 10.34 -0.26
C PHE A 182 4.36 9.21 -1.14
N PHE A 183 3.53 8.60 -1.99
CA PHE A 183 3.95 7.45 -2.78
C PHE A 183 3.39 7.50 -4.20
N ARG A 184 4.26 7.30 -5.19
CA ARG A 184 3.93 7.17 -6.61
C ARG A 184 4.68 5.96 -7.13
N ALA A 185 4.02 5.05 -7.83
CA ALA A 185 4.68 3.87 -8.35
C ALA A 185 4.09 3.38 -9.67
N ARG A 186 4.96 2.76 -10.47
CA ARG A 186 4.62 1.89 -11.59
C ARG A 186 5.06 0.45 -11.30
N LEU A 187 4.15 -0.49 -11.46
CA LEU A 187 4.44 -1.92 -11.52
C LEU A 187 4.95 -2.24 -12.93
N GLU A 188 6.24 -2.54 -13.06
CA GLU A 188 6.87 -2.79 -14.37
C GLU A 188 6.84 -4.27 -14.79
N ASP A 189 6.77 -5.19 -13.82
CA ASP A 189 6.77 -6.64 -14.03
C ASP A 189 5.94 -7.26 -12.92
N VAL A 190 4.86 -7.95 -13.30
CA VAL A 190 3.92 -8.64 -12.41
C VAL A 190 3.88 -10.10 -12.83
N ARG A 191 4.01 -11.01 -11.87
CA ARG A 191 4.03 -12.45 -12.11
C ARG A 191 3.21 -13.17 -11.05
N PHE A 192 2.21 -13.91 -11.49
CA PHE A 192 1.52 -14.89 -10.65
C PHE A 192 2.33 -16.18 -10.61
N ARG A 193 2.34 -16.85 -9.45
CA ARG A 193 3.10 -18.09 -9.20
C ARG A 193 2.23 -19.08 -8.47
#